data_AF-A0A960J0D1-F1
#
_entry.id   AF-A0A960J0D1-F1
#
_cell.length_a   1.000
_cell.length_b   1.000
_cell.length_c   1.000
_cell.angle_alpha   90.00
_cell.angle_beta   90.00
_cell.angle_gamma   90.00
#
_symmetry.space_group_name_H-M   'P 1'
#
loop_
_entity.id
_entity.type
_entity.pdbx_description
1 polymer ?
#
loop_
_entity_poly.entity_id
_entity_poly.type
_entity_poly.pdbx_seq_one_letter_code
_entity_poly.pdbx_strand_id
1 'polypeptide(L)' 'MEENVLRIDCDDCVMQHTSTCDDCIVTFLVQREPDDAVVIDVAEVRAVRLLADAGLVPELRHVPRTG' A
#
# COMPACT_ATOMS: atom_id res chain seq x y z
N MET A 1 20.50 9.50 8.12
CA MET A 1 19.59 10.00 7.07
C MET A 1 18.38 9.10 7.16
N GLU A 2 17.36 9.49 7.92
CA GLU A 2 16.10 8.76 7.93
C GLU A 2 15.46 9.00 6.56
N GLU A 3 15.57 8.00 5.69
CA GLU A 3 14.78 7.91 4.47
C GLU A 3 13.31 8.12 4.83
N ASN A 4 12.57 8.78 3.95
CA ASN A 4 11.16 9.06 4.09
C ASN A 4 10.35 7.75 4.00
N VAL A 5 10.48 6.91 5.02
CA VAL A 5 9.82 5.61 5.13
C VAL A 5 8.35 5.89 5.41
N LEU A 6 7.52 5.64 4.41
CA LEU A 6 6.09 5.61 4.59
C LEU A 6 5.74 4.39 5.46
N ARG A 7 5.42 4.63 6.73
CA ARG A 7 4.85 3.60 7.61
C ARG A 7 3.36 3.45 7.31
N ILE A 8 2.95 2.23 6.98
CA ILE A 8 1.55 1.85 6.84
C ILE A 8 1.20 0.97 8.04
N ASP A 9 0.20 1.40 8.82
CA ASP A 9 -0.28 0.67 9.99
C ASP A 9 -1.81 0.53 9.92
N CYS A 10 -2.30 -0.71 9.95
CA CYS A 10 -3.73 -0.98 9.91
C CYS A 10 -4.46 -0.47 11.16
N ASP A 11 -3.77 -0.40 12.30
CA ASP A 11 -4.34 0.11 13.55
C ASP A 11 -4.46 1.64 13.55
N ASP A 12 -3.76 2.34 12.66
CA ASP A 12 -3.85 3.80 12.50
C ASP A 12 -4.67 4.23 11.27
N CYS A 13 -5.27 3.31 10.52
CA CYS A 13 -6.01 3.61 9.29
C CYS A 13 -7.51 3.90 9.55
N VAL A 14 -8.07 4.99 9.02
CA VAL A 14 -9.53 5.28 9.16
C VAL A 14 -10.41 4.23 8.48
N MET A 15 -9.88 3.53 7.48
CA MET A 15 -10.63 2.55 6.70
C MET A 15 -10.75 1.20 7.41
N GLN A 16 -10.12 1.02 8.57
CA GLN A 16 -10.17 -0.21 9.36
C GLN A 16 -11.63 -0.61 9.62
N HIS A 17 -11.94 -1.91 9.43
CA HIS A 17 -13.28 -2.48 9.58
C HIS A 17 -14.33 -2.01 8.55
N THR A 18 -13.92 -1.40 7.45
CA THR A 18 -14.81 -1.13 6.30
C THR A 18 -14.58 -2.16 5.18
N SER A 19 -15.47 -2.20 4.18
CA SER A 19 -15.30 -3.04 2.99
C SER A 19 -14.05 -2.72 2.17
N THR A 20 -13.36 -1.61 2.46
CA THR A 20 -12.06 -1.29 1.83
C THR A 20 -10.96 -2.24 2.30
N CYS A 21 -11.07 -2.80 3.52
CA CYS A 21 -10.12 -3.80 4.01
C CYS A 21 -10.17 -5.11 3.21
N ASP A 22 -11.34 -5.45 2.65
CA ASP A 22 -11.52 -6.69 1.88
C ASP A 22 -10.71 -6.69 0.57
N ASP A 23 -10.42 -5.50 0.03
CA ASP A 23 -9.64 -5.26 -1.19
C ASP A 23 -8.28 -4.57 -0.87
N CYS A 24 -7.77 -4.73 0.35
CA CYS A 24 -6.52 -4.09 0.76
C CYS A 24 -5.29 -4.98 0.48
N ILE A 25 -4.29 -4.42 -0.21
CA ILE A 25 -3.03 -5.11 -0.50
C ILE A 25 -2.23 -5.48 0.76
N VAL A 26 -2.42 -4.76 1.88
CA VAL A 26 -1.64 -4.94 3.12
C VAL A 26 -1.81 -6.37 3.68
N THR A 27 -2.98 -6.98 3.56
CA THR A 27 -3.21 -8.38 3.96
C THR A 27 -2.26 -9.33 3.23
N PHE A 28 -1.99 -9.09 1.94
CA PHE A 28 -1.07 -9.89 1.14
C PHE A 28 0.41 -9.58 1.40
N LEU A 29 0.74 -8.40 1.94
CA LEU A 29 2.11 -8.04 2.29
C LEU A 29 2.50 -8.61 3.66
N VAL A 30 1.57 -8.58 4.63
CA VAL A 30 1.82 -9.01 6.02
C VAL A 30 1.73 -10.54 6.18
N GLN A 31 1.04 -11.25 5.29
CA GLN A 31 0.99 -12.72 5.29
C GLN A 31 2.29 -13.39 4.82
N ARG A 32 3.30 -12.63 4.42
CA ARG A 32 4.57 -13.15 3.90
C ARG A 32 5.54 -13.42 5.04
N GLU A 33 6.50 -14.31 4.80
CA GLU A 33 7.58 -14.53 5.76
C GLU A 33 8.45 -13.25 5.86
N PRO A 34 9.05 -12.95 7.03
CA PRO A 34 9.79 -11.70 7.25
C PRO A 34 10.92 -11.43 6.25
N ASP A 35 11.48 -12.47 5.65
CA ASP A 35 12.56 -12.40 4.66
C ASP A 35 12.06 -12.33 3.21
N ASP A 36 10.75 -12.43 2.99
CA ASP A 36 10.11 -12.47 1.68
C ASP A 36 9.75 -11.04 1.22
N ALA A 37 10.81 -10.25 1.01
CA ALA A 37 10.71 -8.84 0.63
C ALA A 37 10.00 -8.66 -0.72
N VAL A 38 9.03 -7.74 -0.76
CA VAL A 38 8.42 -7.33 -2.03
C VAL A 38 9.29 -6.27 -2.69
N VAL A 39 10.07 -6.71 -3.68
CA VAL A 39 10.87 -5.82 -4.51
C VAL A 39 10.03 -5.39 -5.70
N ILE A 40 9.89 -4.07 -5.88
CA ILE A 40 9.28 -3.47 -7.06
C ILE A 40 10.35 -2.63 -7.71
N ASP A 41 10.72 -2.96 -8.95
CA ASP A 41 11.73 -2.22 -9.68
C ASP A 41 11.21 -0.88 -10.23
N VAL A 42 12.11 -0.05 -10.76
CA VAL A 42 11.77 1.28 -11.26
C VAL A 42 10.79 1.23 -12.43
N ALA A 43 10.89 0.22 -13.30
CA ALA A 43 9.99 0.07 -14.44
C ALA A 43 8.60 -0.35 -13.97
N GLU A 44 8.52 -1.27 -13.02
CA GLU A 44 7.27 -1.69 -12.39
C GLU A 44 6.58 -0.54 -11.67
N VAL A 45 7.31 0.26 -10.87
CA VAL A 45 6.74 1.46 -10.22
C VAL A 45 6.16 2.43 -11.25
N ARG A 46 6.86 2.65 -12.37
CA ARG A 46 6.36 3.51 -13.46
C ARG A 46 5.11 2.94 -14.12
N ALA A 47 5.07 1.63 -14.35
CA ALA A 47 3.91 0.96 -14.92
C ALA A 47 2.68 1.11 -14.01
N VAL A 48 2.83 0.85 -12.70
CA VAL A 48 1.74 1.00 -11.72
C VAL A 48 1.21 2.43 -11.71
N ARG A 49 2.08 3.45 -11.74
CA ARG A 49 1.67 4.85 -11.82
C ARG A 49 0.89 5.17 -13.09
N LEU A 50 1.37 4.73 -14.26
CA LEU A 50 0.67 4.93 -15.53
C LEU A 50 -0.72 4.28 -15.54
N LEU A 51 -0.84 3.09 -14.95
CA LEU A 51 -2.11 2.40 -14.83
C LEU A 51 -3.06 3.14 -13.88
N ALA A 52 -2.54 3.71 -12.79
CA ALA A 52 -3.33 4.50 -11.85
C ALA A 52 -3.84 5.80 -12.49
N ASP A 53 -2.96 6.52 -13.19
CA ASP A 53 -3.30 7.73 -13.94
C ASP A 53 -4.38 7.47 -15.01
N ALA A 54 -4.38 6.26 -15.59
CA ALA A 54 -5.39 5.80 -16.55
C ALA A 54 -6.66 5.24 -15.90
N GLY A 55 -6.74 5.14 -14.57
CA GLY A 55 -7.87 4.60 -13.83
C GLY A 55 -8.01 3.07 -13.89
N LEU A 56 -6.95 2.37 -14.29
CA LEU A 56 -6.93 0.90 -14.46
C LEU A 56 -6.56 0.15 -13.17
N VAL A 57 -5.87 0.81 -12.24
CA VAL A 57 -5.57 0.28 -10.90
C VAL A 57 -5.87 1.32 -9.84
N PRO A 58 -6.25 0.92 -8.62
CA PRO A 58 -6.49 1.86 -7.54
C PRO A 58 -5.19 2.50 -7.03
N GLU A 59 -5.26 3.77 -6.68
CA GLU A 59 -4.21 4.46 -5.91
C GLU A 59 -4.15 3.98 -4.45
N LEU A 60 -3.15 4.44 -3.70
CA LEU A 60 -3.03 4.16 -2.27
C LEU A 60 -4.25 4.70 -1.51
N ARG A 61 -5.11 3.80 -1.04
CA ARG A 61 -6.33 4.13 -0.28
C ARG A 61 -6.08 4.35 1.22
N HIS A 62 -4.84 4.19 1.70
CA HIS A 62 -4.51 4.39 3.11
C HIS A 62 -4.70 5.85 3.51
N VAL A 63 -5.57 6.08 4.49
CA VAL A 63 -5.81 7.40 5.07
C VAL A 63 -5.55 7.33 6.58
N PRO A 64 -4.61 8.14 7.11
CA PRO A 64 -4.33 8.18 8.54
C PRO A 64 -5.56 8.58 9.36
N ARG A 65 -5.76 7.94 10.51
CA ARG A 65 -6.81 8.29 11.50
C ARG A 65 -6.55 9.60 12.21
N THR A 66 -5.28 9.93 12.34
CA THR A 66 -4.83 11.24 12.82
C THR A 66 -3.79 11.78 11.86
N GLY A 67 -3.98 13.03 11.48
CA GLY A 67 -2.99 13.88 10.82
C GLY A 67 -2.55 14.97 11.77
#